data_AF-A0A484BV11-F1
#
_entry.id   AF-A0A484BV11-F1
#
_cell.length_a   1.000
_cell.length_b   1.000
_cell.length_c   1.000
_cell.angle_alpha   90.00
_cell.angle_beta   90.00
_cell.angle_gamma   90.00
#
_symmetry.space_group_name_H-M   'P 1'
#
loop_
_entity.id
_entity.type
_entity.pdbx_description
1 polymer ?
#
loop_
_entity_poly.entity_id
_entity_poly.type
_entity_poly.pdbx_seq_one_letter_code
_entity_poly.pdbx_strand_id
1 'polypeptide(L)'
;MCQTGIPFGNVGTVIKKMQLSGVVQQPPLLHDKRPVTGLDYRTEEQSGLRLWNLFEELAGSLDIFFQQCFVHNLCPLAFFDEKGGNVTPDHLKGDYKTLIRDKCLMTLDKQLELLRPQFIVAIGSWVEIELKKRSSYCKSSATVIRLKHPSMRVPNNTKWSEEAKALLEEKDLIKYICNKPEG
;
A
#
# COMPACT_ATOMS: atom_id res chain seq x y z
N MET A 1 -7.91 3.79 -1.87
CA MET A 1 -8.27 3.36 -0.49
C MET A 1 -9.48 4.11 0.06
N CYS A 2 -9.46 5.44 0.25
CA CYS A 2 -10.59 6.15 0.86
C CYS A 2 -11.89 6.08 0.05
N GLN A 3 -11.78 5.91 -1.28
CA GLN A 3 -12.93 5.75 -2.18
C GLN A 3 -13.31 4.29 -2.44
N THR A 4 -12.38 3.36 -2.27
CA THR A 4 -12.48 2.02 -2.86
C THR A 4 -12.39 0.89 -1.82
N GLY A 5 -11.95 1.18 -0.60
CA GLY A 5 -11.56 0.15 0.38
C GLY A 5 -10.23 -0.56 0.05
N ILE A 6 -9.72 -0.44 -1.18
CA ILE A 6 -8.52 -1.15 -1.63
C ILE A 6 -7.25 -0.31 -1.36
N PRO A 7 -6.17 -0.90 -0.77
CA PRO A 7 -4.85 -0.27 -0.66
C PRO A 7 -4.35 0.21 -2.02
N PHE A 8 -3.81 1.42 -2.10
CA PHE A 8 -3.43 2.02 -3.41
C PHE A 8 -4.58 1.99 -4.44
N GLY A 9 -5.84 1.93 -3.99
CA GLY A 9 -6.98 1.65 -4.87
C GLY A 9 -7.39 2.86 -5.71
N ASN A 10 -6.73 3.05 -6.85
CA ASN A 10 -7.22 3.86 -7.96
C ASN A 10 -8.53 3.25 -8.48
N VAL A 11 -9.58 4.06 -8.64
CA VAL A 11 -10.92 3.60 -9.01
C VAL A 11 -10.92 2.86 -10.35
N GLY A 12 -10.23 3.39 -11.36
CA GLY A 12 -10.13 2.78 -12.68
C GLY A 12 -9.48 1.40 -12.62
N THR A 13 -8.38 1.25 -11.87
CA THR A 13 -7.73 -0.05 -11.64
C THR A 13 -8.66 -1.02 -10.92
N VAL A 14 -9.29 -0.59 -9.83
CA VAL A 14 -10.15 -1.45 -9.00
C VAL A 14 -11.33 -2.01 -9.81
N ILE A 15 -11.97 -1.19 -10.65
CA ILE A 15 -13.09 -1.64 -11.47
C ILE A 15 -12.61 -2.46 -12.67
N LYS A 16 -11.64 -1.95 -13.44
CA LYS A 16 -11.31 -2.52 -14.75
C LYS A 16 -10.37 -3.70 -14.69
N LYS A 17 -9.45 -3.70 -13.72
CA LYS A 17 -8.38 -4.71 -13.61
C LYS A 17 -8.68 -5.73 -12.52
N MET A 18 -9.13 -5.27 -11.35
CA MET A 18 -9.52 -6.16 -10.24
C MET A 18 -10.98 -6.63 -10.32
N GLN A 19 -11.78 -6.07 -11.23
CA GLN A 19 -13.19 -6.44 -11.46
C GLN A 19 -14.05 -6.36 -10.19
N LEU A 20 -13.69 -5.46 -9.27
CA LEU A 20 -14.42 -5.26 -8.03
C LEU A 20 -15.54 -4.24 -8.23
N SER A 21 -16.69 -4.56 -7.66
CA SER A 21 -17.86 -3.69 -7.60
C SER A 21 -18.44 -3.69 -6.19
N GLY A 22 -19.22 -2.65 -5.86
CA GLY A 22 -19.84 -2.54 -4.55
C GLY A 22 -20.27 -1.11 -4.22
N VAL A 23 -20.98 -0.99 -3.11
CA VAL A 23 -21.45 0.30 -2.57
C VAL A 23 -20.48 0.73 -1.47
N VAL A 24 -20.04 1.99 -1.54
CA VAL A 24 -19.21 2.62 -0.51
C VAL A 24 -20.03 3.67 0.20
N GLN A 25 -20.24 3.47 1.50
CA GLN A 25 -20.95 4.41 2.34
C GLN A 25 -20.05 5.57 2.74
N GLN A 26 -20.67 6.71 3.06
CA GLN A 26 -19.96 7.89 3.52
C GLN A 26 -19.60 7.80 5.01
N PRO A 27 -18.45 8.36 5.44
CA PRO A 27 -18.16 8.55 6.85
C PRO A 27 -19.16 9.55 7.47
N PRO A 28 -19.39 9.50 8.80
CA PRO A 28 -20.36 10.36 9.48
C PRO A 28 -20.02 11.85 9.40
N LEU A 29 -18.74 12.18 9.20
CA LEU A 29 -18.27 13.54 8.99
C LEU A 29 -17.40 13.58 7.73
N LEU A 30 -17.71 14.49 6.83
CA LEU A 30 -16.97 14.75 5.61
C LEU A 30 -16.37 16.15 5.64
N HIS A 31 -15.18 16.27 5.07
CA HIS A 31 -14.61 17.57 4.72
C HIS A 31 -14.95 17.83 3.25
N ASP A 32 -15.40 19.04 2.90
CA ASP A 32 -15.86 19.38 1.53
C ASP A 32 -14.86 19.05 0.42
N LYS A 33 -13.57 19.29 0.66
CA LYS A 33 -12.46 18.93 -0.25
C LYS A 33 -12.07 17.44 -0.29
N ARG A 34 -12.74 16.59 0.49
CA ARG A 34 -12.49 15.14 0.61
C ARG A 34 -13.80 14.37 0.53
N PRO A 35 -14.58 14.55 -0.56
CA PRO A 35 -15.82 13.80 -0.72
C PRO A 35 -15.53 12.31 -0.83
N VAL A 36 -16.46 11.46 -0.38
CA VAL A 36 -16.42 10.02 -0.58
C VAL A 36 -17.61 9.63 -1.44
N THR A 37 -17.37 9.32 -2.71
CA THR A 37 -18.39 8.93 -3.70
C THR A 37 -18.16 7.52 -4.21
N GLY A 38 -17.32 6.75 -3.53
CA GLY A 38 -17.11 5.35 -3.87
C GLY A 38 -16.45 5.14 -5.24
N LEU A 39 -16.97 4.16 -5.96
CA LEU A 39 -16.52 3.78 -7.30
C LEU A 39 -16.92 4.80 -8.39
N ASP A 40 -17.72 5.82 -8.07
CA ASP A 40 -18.04 6.93 -8.99
C ASP A 40 -17.02 8.07 -8.94
N TYR A 41 -16.06 8.01 -8.02
CA TYR A 41 -15.04 9.05 -7.89
C TYR A 41 -14.12 9.09 -9.12
N ARG A 42 -14.08 10.25 -9.80
CA ARG A 42 -13.45 10.39 -11.13
C ARG A 42 -11.96 10.73 -11.10
N THR A 43 -11.45 11.24 -9.98
CA THR A 43 -10.04 11.65 -9.91
C THR A 43 -9.15 10.43 -9.70
N GLU A 44 -8.16 10.29 -10.56
CA GLU A 44 -7.18 9.22 -10.47
C GLU A 44 -6.21 9.42 -9.31
N GLU A 45 -6.07 8.38 -8.49
CA GLU A 45 -5.00 8.29 -7.49
C GLU A 45 -3.74 7.76 -8.20
N GLN A 46 -2.79 8.66 -8.43
CA GLN A 46 -1.62 8.40 -9.27
C GLN A 46 -0.63 7.40 -8.66
N SER A 47 -0.51 7.35 -7.33
CA SER A 47 0.43 6.44 -6.67
C SER A 47 -0.02 5.00 -6.88
N GLY A 48 -1.32 4.75 -6.74
CA GLY A 48 -1.92 3.46 -6.97
C GLY A 48 -1.99 3.05 -8.42
N LEU A 49 -2.22 4.01 -9.33
CA LEU A 49 -2.12 3.74 -10.77
C LEU A 49 -0.73 3.21 -11.13
N ARG A 50 0.34 3.88 -10.67
CA ARG A 50 1.73 3.44 -10.91
C ARG A 50 2.01 2.06 -10.31
N LEU A 51 1.62 1.85 -9.06
CA LEU A 51 1.88 0.60 -8.34
C LEU A 51 1.18 -0.59 -8.99
N TRP A 52 -0.12 -0.48 -9.26
CA TRP A 52 -0.88 -1.59 -9.82
C TRP A 52 -0.52 -1.86 -11.28
N ASN A 53 -0.18 -0.83 -12.07
CA ASN A 53 0.30 -1.03 -13.43
C ASN A 53 1.62 -1.81 -13.46
N LEU A 54 2.56 -1.48 -12.57
CA LEU A 54 3.82 -2.22 -12.47
C LEU A 54 3.58 -3.69 -12.11
N PHE A 55 2.79 -3.96 -11.08
CA PHE A 55 2.57 -5.35 -10.65
C PHE A 55 1.79 -6.17 -11.67
N GLU A 56 0.83 -5.58 -12.37
CA GLU A 56 0.16 -6.23 -13.49
C GLU A 56 1.12 -6.49 -14.67
N GLU A 57 1.97 -5.53 -15.04
CA GLU A 57 2.99 -5.71 -16.09
C GLU A 57 3.92 -6.88 -15.75
N LEU A 58 4.42 -6.93 -14.52
CA LEU A 58 5.33 -7.98 -14.08
C LEU A 58 4.63 -9.35 -14.03
N ALA A 59 3.43 -9.42 -13.47
CA ALA A 59 2.71 -10.68 -13.29
C ALA A 59 1.98 -11.17 -14.56
N GLY A 60 1.76 -10.28 -15.55
CA GLY A 60 0.88 -10.51 -16.70
C GLY A 60 -0.61 -10.31 -16.38
N SER A 61 -1.03 -10.51 -15.13
CA SER A 61 -2.35 -10.15 -14.62
C SER A 61 -2.34 -9.98 -13.11
N LEU A 62 -3.29 -9.23 -12.55
CA LEU A 62 -3.44 -9.12 -11.09
C LEU A 62 -3.88 -10.44 -10.45
N ASP A 63 -4.60 -11.30 -11.17
CA ASP A 63 -4.97 -12.64 -10.68
C ASP A 63 -3.74 -13.52 -10.43
N ILE A 64 -2.72 -13.42 -11.29
CA ILE A 64 -1.44 -14.11 -11.08
C ILE A 64 -0.70 -13.50 -9.89
N PHE A 65 -0.64 -12.17 -9.80
CA PHE A 65 0.01 -11.47 -8.69
C PHE A 65 -0.56 -11.92 -7.34
N PHE A 66 -1.89 -11.98 -7.20
CA PHE A 66 -2.54 -12.30 -5.93
C PHE A 66 -2.41 -13.77 -5.49
N GLN A 67 -1.87 -14.67 -6.32
CA GLN A 67 -1.63 -16.06 -5.91
C GLN A 67 -0.56 -16.19 -4.83
N GLN A 68 0.44 -15.30 -4.83
CA GLN A 68 1.51 -15.29 -3.83
C GLN A 68 1.76 -13.93 -3.19
N CYS A 69 1.20 -12.85 -3.74
CA CYS A 69 1.38 -11.51 -3.22
C CYS A 69 0.09 -10.96 -2.60
N PHE A 70 0.25 -10.13 -1.57
CA PHE A 70 -0.85 -9.43 -0.94
C PHE A 70 -0.42 -7.99 -0.61
N VAL A 71 -1.33 -7.03 -0.80
CA VAL A 71 -1.06 -5.62 -0.50
C VAL A 71 -1.92 -5.19 0.68
N HIS A 72 -1.28 -4.61 1.70
CA HIS A 72 -1.95 -4.12 2.90
C HIS A 72 -1.42 -2.75 3.32
N ASN A 73 -2.27 -1.94 3.95
CA ASN A 73 -1.86 -0.69 4.56
C ASN A 73 -1.43 -0.94 6.00
N LEU A 74 -0.32 -0.34 6.45
CA LEU A 74 0.04 -0.36 7.87
C LEU A 74 -1.04 0.32 8.72
N CYS A 75 -1.55 1.46 8.28
CA CYS A 75 -2.64 2.18 8.95
C CYS A 75 -3.84 2.29 8.02
N PRO A 76 -5.03 1.80 8.41
CA PRO A 76 -6.23 1.87 7.58
C PRO A 76 -6.91 3.25 7.62
N LEU A 77 -6.50 4.14 8.53
CA LEU A 77 -7.10 5.45 8.73
C LEU A 77 -6.44 6.50 7.84
N ALA A 78 -7.26 7.42 7.31
CA ALA A 78 -6.81 8.64 6.65
C ALA A 78 -7.12 9.85 7.54
N PHE A 79 -6.14 10.73 7.74
CA PHE A 79 -6.29 11.94 8.54
C PHE A 79 -6.19 13.18 7.66
N PHE A 80 -7.00 14.17 7.96
CA PHE A 80 -7.00 15.45 7.27
C PHE A 80 -6.91 16.61 8.26
N ASP A 81 -6.20 17.67 7.89
CA ASP A 81 -6.23 18.94 8.63
C ASP A 81 -7.51 19.73 8.33
N GLU A 82 -7.70 20.86 9.04
CA GLU A 82 -8.86 21.75 8.88
C GLU A 82 -9.04 22.30 7.45
N LYS A 83 -7.98 22.32 6.63
CA LYS A 83 -8.02 22.77 5.23
C LYS A 83 -8.24 21.62 4.26
N GLY A 84 -8.38 20.39 4.77
CA GLY A 84 -8.50 19.14 4.03
C GLY A 84 -7.15 18.57 3.59
N GLY A 85 -6.02 19.14 4.00
CA GLY A 85 -4.68 18.63 3.72
C GLY A 85 -4.47 17.24 4.32
N ASN A 86 -3.87 16.32 3.56
CA ASN A 86 -3.62 14.96 4.06
C ASN A 86 -2.51 14.98 5.13
N VAL A 87 -2.82 14.43 6.31
CA VAL A 87 -1.86 14.23 7.41
C VAL A 87 -1.53 12.75 7.46
N THR A 88 -0.28 12.38 7.16
CA THR A 88 0.15 10.99 7.25
C THR A 88 0.42 10.60 8.72
N PRO A 89 0.35 9.31 9.09
CA PRO A 89 0.54 8.88 10.47
C PRO A 89 1.85 9.37 11.11
N ASP A 90 2.93 9.50 10.33
CA ASP A 90 4.23 10.01 10.78
C ASP A 90 4.24 11.51 11.08
N HIS A 91 3.26 12.27 10.56
CA HIS A 91 3.07 13.71 10.81
C HIS A 91 1.99 14.01 11.86
N LEU A 92 1.40 12.98 12.49
CA LEU A 92 0.51 13.20 13.63
C LEU A 92 1.28 13.84 14.80
N LYS A 93 0.60 14.72 15.53
CA LYS A 93 1.18 15.47 16.65
C LYS A 93 0.91 14.79 17.99
N GLY A 94 1.83 14.98 18.94
CA GLY A 94 1.70 14.48 20.31
C GLY A 94 1.60 12.95 20.38
N ASP A 95 0.85 12.48 21.37
CA ASP A 95 0.76 11.05 21.70
C ASP A 95 0.05 10.22 20.62
N TYR A 96 -0.77 10.85 19.78
CA TYR A 96 -1.51 10.17 18.71
C TYR A 96 -0.59 9.45 17.72
N LYS A 97 0.58 10.03 17.40
CA LYS A 97 1.55 9.39 16.49
C LYS A 97 2.00 8.04 17.03
N THR A 98 2.39 8.01 18.30
CA THR A 98 2.85 6.79 18.98
C THR A 98 1.70 5.81 19.15
N LEU A 99 0.54 6.27 19.63
CA LEU A 99 -0.63 5.42 19.87
C LEU A 99 -1.12 4.73 18.59
N ILE A 100 -1.31 5.48 17.50
CA ILE A 100 -1.78 4.94 16.23
C ILE A 100 -0.74 3.99 15.64
N ARG A 101 0.54 4.38 15.62
CA ARG A 101 1.62 3.52 15.13
C ARG A 101 1.62 2.18 15.85
N ASP A 102 1.61 2.19 17.19
CA ASP A 102 1.75 0.96 17.98
C ASP A 102 0.53 0.05 17.84
N LYS A 103 -0.69 0.61 17.78
CA LYS A 103 -1.91 -0.17 17.50
C LYS A 103 -1.92 -0.78 16.10
N CYS A 104 -1.47 -0.01 15.10
CA CYS A 104 -1.35 -0.48 13.73
C CYS A 104 -0.34 -1.61 13.61
N LEU A 105 0.87 -1.46 14.18
CA LEU A 105 1.90 -2.49 14.17
C LEU A 105 1.47 -3.76 14.91
N MET A 106 0.85 -3.63 16.09
CA MET A 106 0.35 -4.79 16.83
C MET A 106 -0.68 -5.58 16.02
N THR A 107 -1.54 -4.88 15.27
CA THR A 107 -2.55 -5.53 14.41
C THR A 107 -1.89 -6.17 13.19
N LEU A 108 -0.92 -5.48 12.59
CA LEU A 108 -0.16 -6.00 11.46
C LEU A 108 0.61 -7.27 11.83
N ASP A 109 1.28 -7.31 12.99
CA ASP A 109 2.00 -8.51 13.44
C ASP A 109 1.06 -9.73 13.51
N LYS A 110 -0.15 -9.57 14.04
CA LYS A 110 -1.16 -10.63 14.05
C LYS A 110 -1.58 -11.06 12.65
N GLN A 111 -1.72 -10.12 11.72
CA GLN A 111 -2.04 -10.45 10.33
C GLN A 111 -0.89 -11.20 9.65
N LEU A 112 0.35 -10.80 9.92
CA LEU A 112 1.54 -11.45 9.37
C LEU A 112 1.74 -12.86 9.94
N GLU A 113 1.43 -13.08 11.22
CA GLU A 113 1.42 -14.43 11.83
C GLU A 113 0.42 -15.39 11.14
N LEU A 114 -0.68 -14.86 10.62
CA LEU A 114 -1.68 -15.61 9.86
C LEU A 114 -1.23 -15.85 8.40
N LEU A 115 -0.78 -14.79 7.72
CA LEU A 115 -0.40 -14.84 6.31
C LEU A 115 0.95 -15.53 6.07
N ARG A 116 1.82 -15.53 7.08
CA ARG A 116 3.17 -16.11 7.09
C ARG A 116 4.05 -15.74 5.88
N PRO A 117 4.15 -14.46 5.47
CA PRO A 117 4.99 -14.10 4.35
C PRO A 117 6.48 -14.23 4.72
N GLN A 118 7.30 -14.69 3.77
CA GLN A 118 8.75 -14.73 3.90
C GLN A 118 9.40 -13.38 3.57
N PHE A 119 8.75 -12.59 2.71
CA PHE A 119 9.22 -11.28 2.28
C PHE A 119 8.14 -10.23 2.52
N ILE A 120 8.55 -9.07 3.03
CA ILE A 120 7.68 -7.91 3.22
C ILE A 120 8.27 -6.74 2.44
N VAL A 121 7.53 -6.29 1.44
CA VAL A 121 7.91 -5.13 0.63
C VAL A 121 7.28 -3.87 1.22
N ALA A 122 8.06 -3.12 1.98
CA ALA A 122 7.66 -1.85 2.59
C ALA A 122 7.66 -0.72 1.56
N ILE A 123 6.49 -0.13 1.29
CA ILE A 123 6.36 1.00 0.37
C ILE A 123 6.60 2.31 1.12
N GLY A 124 7.83 2.84 1.02
CA GLY A 124 8.27 4.07 1.68
C GLY A 124 9.12 3.83 2.94
N SER A 125 9.92 4.85 3.29
CA SER A 125 10.92 4.77 4.37
C SER A 125 10.31 4.65 5.76
N TRP A 126 9.23 5.38 6.04
CA TRP A 126 8.61 5.32 7.35
C TRP A 126 8.09 3.91 7.69
N VAL A 127 7.40 3.26 6.75
CA VAL A 127 6.91 1.90 6.93
C VAL A 127 8.08 0.92 7.14
N GLU A 128 9.13 0.99 6.32
CA GLU A 128 10.33 0.15 6.50
C GLU A 128 10.93 0.31 7.90
N ILE A 129 11.13 1.56 8.34
CA ILE A 129 11.76 1.88 9.62
C ILE A 129 10.94 1.32 10.77
N GLU A 130 9.62 1.52 10.78
CA GLU A 130 8.77 1.05 11.87
C GLU A 130 8.69 -0.48 11.91
N LEU A 131 8.59 -1.15 10.75
CA LEU A 131 8.63 -2.60 10.67
C LEU A 131 9.94 -3.15 11.25
N LYS A 132 11.10 -2.68 10.75
CA LYS A 132 12.41 -3.15 11.22
C LYS A 132 12.64 -2.86 12.71
N LYS A 133 12.16 -1.71 13.20
CA LYS A 133 12.38 -1.31 14.60
C LYS A 133 11.44 -1.99 15.57
N ARG A 134 10.21 -2.33 15.18
CA ARG A 134 9.14 -2.63 16.16
C ARG A 134 8.33 -3.88 15.88
N SER A 135 8.16 -4.30 14.63
CA SER A 135 7.41 -5.53 14.32
C SER A 135 8.20 -6.73 14.82
N SER A 136 7.55 -7.59 15.62
CA SER A 136 8.15 -8.84 16.08
C SER A 136 8.34 -9.80 14.92
N TYR A 137 7.29 -9.97 14.10
CA TYR A 137 7.28 -10.87 12.96
C TYR A 137 8.37 -10.50 11.94
N CYS A 138 8.51 -9.21 11.60
CA CYS A 138 9.54 -8.75 10.68
C CYS A 138 10.97 -8.99 11.18
N LYS A 139 11.18 -9.08 12.49
CA LYS A 139 12.51 -9.32 13.06
C LYS A 139 12.88 -10.79 13.10
N SER A 140 11.90 -11.68 13.18
CA SER A 140 12.11 -13.12 13.37
C SER A 140 11.87 -13.96 12.12
N SER A 141 10.98 -13.52 11.23
CA SER A 141 10.31 -14.43 10.29
C SER A 141 10.21 -13.92 8.86
N ALA A 142 10.54 -12.65 8.60
CA ALA A 142 10.49 -12.09 7.25
C ALA A 142 11.67 -11.19 6.92
N THR A 143 12.03 -11.16 5.62
CA THR A 143 12.98 -10.20 5.08
C THR A 143 12.24 -8.93 4.64
N VAL A 144 12.57 -7.79 5.25
CA VAL A 144 11.96 -6.49 4.92
C VAL A 144 12.78 -5.77 3.84
N ILE A 145 12.16 -5.55 2.69
CA ILE A 145 12.73 -4.84 1.53
C ILE A 145 11.95 -3.54 1.34
N ARG A 146 12.64 -2.42 1.08
CA ARG A 146 11.97 -1.14 0.84
C ARG A 146 11.89 -0.81 -0.64
N LEU A 147 10.69 -0.55 -1.12
CA LEU A 147 10.49 0.24 -2.34
C LEU A 147 10.32 1.72 -1.98
N LYS A 148 10.78 2.61 -2.86
CA LYS A 148 10.41 4.03 -2.79
C LYS A 148 8.90 4.15 -2.90
N HIS A 149 8.28 5.17 -2.30
CA HIS A 149 6.84 5.36 -2.45
C HIS A 149 6.52 5.86 -3.88
N PRO A 150 5.48 5.36 -4.56
CA PRO A 150 5.12 5.75 -5.93
C PRO A 150 4.59 7.19 -6.09
N SER A 151 4.63 8.02 -5.04
CA SER A 151 4.03 9.35 -5.09
C SER A 151 4.96 10.31 -5.83
N MET A 152 4.40 11.15 -6.70
CA MET A 152 5.13 12.23 -7.36
C MET A 152 5.60 13.32 -6.38
N ARG A 153 5.05 13.34 -5.15
CA ARG A 153 5.52 14.25 -4.08
C ARG A 153 6.86 13.83 -3.50
N VAL A 154 7.31 12.59 -3.75
CA VAL A 154 8.67 12.18 -3.41
C VAL A 154 9.63 12.85 -4.40
N PRO A 155 10.65 13.59 -3.94
CA PRO A 155 11.60 14.25 -4.83
C PRO A 155 12.24 13.28 -5.84
N ASN A 156 12.45 13.77 -7.07
CA ASN A 156 13.12 13.04 -8.15
C ASN A 156 12.53 11.63 -8.39
N ASN A 157 11.21 11.50 -8.40
CA ASN A 157 10.51 10.21 -8.52
C ASN A 157 9.83 10.01 -9.88
N THR A 158 10.54 10.33 -10.95
CA THR A 158 10.02 10.26 -12.34
C THR A 158 10.09 8.84 -12.91
N LYS A 159 11.13 8.06 -12.57
CA LYS A 159 11.37 6.69 -13.07
C LYS A 159 11.05 5.59 -12.05
N TRP A 160 9.98 5.79 -11.26
CA TRP A 160 9.66 4.89 -10.15
C TRP A 160 9.43 3.45 -10.59
N SER A 161 8.76 3.21 -11.72
CA SER A 161 8.42 1.87 -12.17
C SER A 161 9.68 1.09 -12.56
N GLU A 162 10.61 1.75 -13.26
CA GLU A 162 11.90 1.18 -13.64
C GLU A 162 12.79 0.92 -12.42
N GLU A 163 12.87 1.87 -11.48
CA GLU A 163 13.62 1.72 -10.22
C GLU A 163 13.04 0.59 -9.34
N ALA A 164 11.71 0.51 -9.24
CA ALA A 164 11.04 -0.53 -8.47
C ALA A 164 11.23 -1.91 -9.09
N LYS A 165 11.11 -2.02 -10.42
CA LYS A 165 11.36 -3.27 -11.16
C LYS A 165 12.79 -3.76 -10.96
N ALA A 166 13.78 -2.90 -11.19
CA ALA A 166 15.19 -3.24 -11.04
C ALA A 166 15.51 -3.75 -9.62
N LEU A 167 14.92 -3.13 -8.59
CA LEU A 167 15.10 -3.58 -7.22
C LEU A 167 14.39 -4.91 -6.92
N LEU A 168 13.19 -5.14 -7.47
CA LEU A 168 12.49 -6.43 -7.32
C LEU A 168 13.24 -7.56 -8.03
N GLU A 169 13.88 -7.28 -9.17
CA GLU A 169 14.77 -8.20 -9.88
C GLU A 169 16.04 -8.48 -9.07
N GLU A 170 16.70 -7.44 -8.56
CA GLU A 170 17.91 -7.55 -7.72
C GLU A 170 17.66 -8.41 -6.47
N LYS A 171 16.44 -8.37 -5.91
CA LYS A 171 16.05 -9.15 -4.74
C LYS A 171 15.42 -10.50 -5.06
N ASP A 172 15.45 -10.92 -6.33
CA ASP A 172 14.86 -12.18 -6.80
C ASP A 172 13.38 -12.37 -6.38
N LEU A 173 12.61 -11.27 -6.39
CA LEU A 173 11.20 -11.29 -6.00
C LEU A 173 10.24 -11.45 -7.18
N ILE A 174 10.72 -11.23 -8.41
CA ILE A 174 9.89 -11.34 -9.63
C ILE A 174 9.30 -12.74 -9.78
N LYS A 175 10.01 -13.79 -9.38
CA LYS A 175 9.51 -15.17 -9.45
C LYS A 175 8.21 -15.39 -8.67
N TYR A 176 8.07 -14.77 -7.49
CA TYR A 176 6.85 -14.83 -6.68
C TYR A 176 5.72 -13.97 -7.29
N ILE A 177 6.07 -12.84 -7.91
CA ILE A 177 5.10 -11.95 -8.57
C ILE A 177 4.49 -12.60 -9.82
N CYS A 178 5.31 -13.28 -10.63
CA CYS A 178 4.87 -13.93 -11.86
C CYS A 178 4.29 -15.34 -11.64
N ASN A 179 4.41 -15.89 -10.43
CA ASN A 179 4.11 -17.28 -10.10
C ASN A 179 4.67 -18.29 -11.14
N LYS A 180 5.90 -18.09 -11.61
CA LYS A 180 6.56 -19.03 -12.51
C LYS A 180 7.11 -20.20 -11.68
N PRO A 181 6.85 -21.46 -12.06
CA PRO A 181 7.49 -22.59 -11.39
C PRO A 181 9.01 -22.44 -11.50
N GLU A 182 9.72 -22.70 -10.39
CA GLU A 182 11.17 -22.84 -10.43
C GLU A 182 11.48 -23.99 -11.40
N GLY A 183 12.20 -23.68 -12.48
CA GLY A 183 12.63 -24.64 -13.50
C GLY A 183 13.75 -25.54 -13.01
#